data_AF-A0A961UE27-F1
#
_entry.id   AF-A0A961UE27-F1
#
_cell.length_a   1.000
_cell.length_b   1.000
_cell.length_c   1.000
_cell.angle_alpha   90.00
_cell.angle_beta   90.00
_cell.angle_gamma   90.00
#
_symmetry.space_group_name_H-M   'P 1'
#
loop_
_entity.id
_entity.type
_entity.pdbx_description
1 polymer ?
#
loop_
_entity_poly.entity_id
_entity_poly.type
_entity_poly.pdbx_seq_one_letter_code
_entity_poly.pdbx_strand_id
1 'polypeptide(L)'
;DTLGPNKACPDPILPLTNNYGAVTSKINSLMHWEGGGTMTNVGAVWGWRTLSPTAPFTEGRPYGEVTKVLLLMTDGENQMLANDVNGPTKSQYTAYGYLRDGRFKKDWFSEARIALNDKLLDVCKNAKKEDVVIYVVTFGLNDPDTRKIYDNCATEKSYAYHIDTASELSSAFKAIARSVAELRLAK
;
A
#
# COMPACT_ATOMS: atom_id res chain seq x y z
N ASP A 1 -12.50 -20.77 -7.92
CA ASP A 1 -12.23 -19.72 -8.93
C ASP A 1 -13.30 -18.65 -8.89
N THR A 2 -12.91 -17.43 -8.54
CA THR A 2 -13.76 -16.25 -8.65
C THR A 2 -13.79 -15.79 -10.12
N LEU A 3 -14.97 -15.48 -10.65
CA LEU A 3 -15.17 -14.96 -12.01
C LEU A 3 -15.60 -13.48 -11.98
N GLY A 4 -15.37 -12.78 -13.09
CA GLY A 4 -15.81 -11.39 -13.25
C GLY A 4 -15.01 -10.38 -12.41
N PRO A 5 -15.62 -9.24 -12.03
CA PRO A 5 -14.96 -8.17 -11.27
C PRO A 5 -14.29 -8.60 -9.95
N ASN A 6 -14.72 -9.74 -9.38
CA ASN A 6 -14.18 -10.28 -8.13
C ASN A 6 -13.02 -11.27 -8.32
N LYS A 7 -12.59 -11.53 -9.56
CA LYS A 7 -11.53 -12.50 -9.87
C LYS A 7 -10.21 -12.21 -9.13
N ALA A 8 -9.88 -10.92 -8.98
CA ALA A 8 -8.66 -10.45 -8.32
C ALA A 8 -8.94 -9.75 -6.98
N CYS A 9 -10.05 -10.07 -6.30
CA CYS A 9 -10.31 -9.53 -4.98
C CYS A 9 -9.28 -10.08 -3.97
N PRO A 10 -8.58 -9.22 -3.21
CA PRO A 10 -7.60 -9.67 -2.24
C PRO A 10 -8.28 -10.27 -1.01
N ASP A 11 -7.48 -10.91 -0.17
CA ASP A 11 -7.91 -11.38 1.14
C ASP A 11 -8.53 -10.26 1.99
N PRO A 12 -9.57 -10.54 2.82
CA PRO A 12 -10.15 -9.54 3.70
C PRO A 12 -9.11 -8.94 4.65
N ILE A 13 -9.25 -7.64 4.94
CA ILE A 13 -8.42 -6.94 5.91
C ILE A 13 -8.65 -7.56 7.31
N LEU A 14 -7.56 -7.84 8.02
CA LEU A 14 -7.63 -8.07 9.46
C LEU A 14 -7.66 -6.70 10.16
N PRO A 15 -8.72 -6.35 10.90
CA PRO A 15 -8.76 -5.11 11.68
C PRO A 15 -7.64 -5.07 12.72
N LEU A 16 -7.36 -3.88 13.28
CA LEU A 16 -6.34 -3.76 14.32
C LEU A 16 -6.69 -4.66 15.51
N THR A 17 -5.70 -5.42 15.98
CA THR A 17 -5.86 -6.35 17.08
C THR A 17 -4.57 -6.45 17.89
N ASN A 18 -4.69 -6.74 19.18
CA ASN A 18 -3.57 -7.11 20.05
C ASN A 18 -3.33 -8.63 20.08
N ASN A 19 -4.09 -9.42 19.32
CA ASN A 19 -3.92 -10.86 19.23
C ASN A 19 -2.78 -11.20 18.27
N TYR A 20 -1.59 -11.43 18.83
CA TYR A 20 -0.39 -11.82 18.08
C TYR A 20 -0.62 -13.05 17.20
N GLY A 21 -1.31 -14.07 17.70
CA GLY A 21 -1.60 -15.29 16.96
C GLY A 21 -2.48 -15.01 15.73
N ALA A 22 -3.49 -14.15 15.86
CA ALA A 22 -4.34 -13.76 14.74
C ALA A 22 -3.55 -13.02 13.64
N VAL A 23 -2.64 -12.13 14.04
CA VAL A 23 -1.77 -11.40 13.10
C VAL A 23 -0.84 -12.34 12.36
N THR A 24 -0.14 -13.24 13.06
CA THR A 24 0.78 -14.18 12.41
C THR A 24 0.06 -15.20 11.53
N SER A 25 -1.10 -15.72 11.97
CA SER A 25 -1.94 -16.58 11.13
C SER A 25 -2.40 -15.86 9.87
N LYS A 26 -2.80 -14.58 9.97
CA LYS A 26 -3.19 -13.80 8.78
C LYS A 26 -2.02 -13.63 7.81
N ILE A 27 -0.85 -13.20 8.30
CA ILE A 27 0.35 -13.05 7.48
C ILE A 27 0.71 -14.35 6.77
N ASN A 28 0.71 -15.48 7.49
CA ASN A 28 1.01 -16.80 6.91
C ASN A 28 -0.03 -17.29 5.90
N SER A 29 -1.26 -16.76 5.95
CA SER A 29 -2.32 -17.08 5.00
C SER A 29 -2.30 -16.21 3.73
N LEU A 30 -1.51 -15.13 3.71
CA LEU A 30 -1.46 -14.24 2.54
C LEU A 30 -0.92 -15.01 1.33
N MET A 31 -1.67 -14.94 0.24
CA MET A 31 -1.27 -15.45 -1.05
C MET A 31 -1.24 -14.31 -2.07
N HIS A 32 -0.49 -14.50 -3.16
CA HIS A 32 -0.57 -13.60 -4.30
C HIS A 32 -1.91 -13.82 -5.02
N TRP A 33 -2.49 -12.73 -5.50
CA TRP A 33 -3.71 -12.75 -6.32
C TRP A 33 -3.36 -12.35 -7.74
N GLU A 34 -3.79 -13.16 -8.69
CA GLU A 34 -3.51 -12.94 -10.11
C GLU A 34 -4.45 -11.88 -10.68
N GLY A 35 -3.87 -10.78 -11.16
CA GLY A 35 -4.54 -9.75 -11.94
C GLY A 35 -4.81 -8.43 -11.21
N GLY A 36 -5.28 -7.43 -11.96
CA GLY A 36 -5.53 -6.06 -11.49
C GLY A 36 -4.30 -5.16 -11.49
N GLY A 37 -3.10 -5.74 -11.39
CA GLY A 37 -1.83 -5.02 -11.32
C GLY A 37 -1.50 -4.56 -9.90
N THR A 38 -0.54 -3.64 -9.77
CA THR A 38 -0.07 -3.14 -8.48
C THR A 38 -0.79 -1.86 -8.11
N MET A 39 -1.55 -1.87 -7.01
CA MET A 39 -2.32 -0.72 -6.52
C MET A 39 -1.94 -0.33 -5.11
N THR A 40 -0.68 0.06 -4.90
CA THR A 40 -0.16 0.45 -3.58
C THR A 40 -0.96 1.62 -2.99
N ASN A 41 -1.50 2.51 -3.83
CA ASN A 41 -2.40 3.58 -3.41
C ASN A 41 -3.68 3.07 -2.71
N VAL A 42 -4.26 1.96 -3.19
CA VAL A 42 -5.45 1.33 -2.58
C VAL A 42 -5.07 0.66 -1.26
N GLY A 43 -3.94 -0.04 -1.22
CA GLY A 43 -3.40 -0.60 0.02
C GLY A 43 -3.13 0.48 1.08
N ALA A 44 -2.52 1.60 0.68
CA ALA A 44 -2.19 2.70 1.57
C ALA A 44 -3.44 3.36 2.16
N VAL A 45 -4.48 3.64 1.35
CA VAL A 45 -5.69 4.29 1.87
C VAL A 45 -6.45 3.38 2.82
N TRP A 46 -6.51 2.06 2.54
CA TRP A 46 -7.17 1.12 3.44
C TRP A 46 -6.36 0.84 4.69
N GLY A 47 -5.04 0.75 4.60
CA GLY A 47 -4.15 0.69 5.76
C GLY A 47 -4.28 1.93 6.64
N TRP A 48 -4.43 3.12 6.07
CA TRP A 48 -4.69 4.32 6.85
C TRP A 48 -6.10 4.32 7.49
N ARG A 49 -7.12 3.81 6.78
CA ARG A 49 -8.47 3.68 7.33
C ARG A 49 -8.55 2.72 8.52
N THR A 50 -7.74 1.66 8.59
CA THR A 50 -7.69 0.80 9.80
C THR A 50 -7.04 1.51 10.99
N LEU A 51 -6.19 2.50 10.74
CA LEU A 51 -5.62 3.36 11.79
C LEU A 51 -6.63 4.40 12.29
N SER A 52 -7.65 4.77 11.50
CA SER A 52 -8.70 5.71 11.91
C SER A 52 -9.61 5.10 12.99
N PRO A 53 -10.20 5.90 13.91
CA PRO A 53 -11.22 5.43 14.85
C PRO A 53 -12.61 5.27 14.23
N THR A 54 -12.81 5.66 12.98
CA THR A 54 -14.13 5.72 12.34
C THR A 54 -14.45 4.46 11.53
N ALA A 55 -15.73 4.11 11.43
CA ALA A 55 -16.20 3.04 10.54
C ALA A 55 -15.60 3.12 9.12
N PRO A 56 -15.34 1.97 8.45
CA PRO A 56 -15.81 0.63 8.81
C PRO A 56 -14.93 -0.14 9.80
N PHE A 57 -13.73 0.34 10.16
CA PHE A 57 -12.85 -0.26 11.16
C PHE A 57 -12.72 0.68 12.34
N THR A 58 -13.31 0.34 13.49
CA THR A 58 -13.39 1.22 14.67
C THR A 58 -12.35 0.88 15.74
N GLU A 59 -11.45 -0.06 15.45
CA GLU A 59 -10.42 -0.55 16.38
C GLU A 59 -9.27 0.45 16.56
N GLY A 60 -9.10 1.40 15.63
CA GLY A 60 -8.13 2.48 15.76
C GLY A 60 -8.46 3.41 16.92
N ARG A 61 -7.45 3.76 17.74
CA ARG A 61 -7.59 4.83 18.74
C ARG A 61 -7.80 6.19 18.06
N PRO A 62 -8.32 7.23 18.74
CA PRO A 62 -8.30 8.59 18.22
C PRO A 62 -6.90 9.06 17.81
N TYR A 63 -6.83 10.00 16.85
CA TYR A 63 -5.58 10.69 16.51
C TYR A 63 -5.11 11.53 17.71
N GLY A 64 -3.80 11.70 17.86
CA GLY A 64 -3.18 12.42 18.99
C GLY A 64 -3.00 11.59 20.27
N GLU A 65 -3.82 10.58 20.52
CA GLU A 65 -3.69 9.73 21.73
C GLU A 65 -2.56 8.70 21.64
N VAL A 66 -2.28 8.20 20.44
CA VAL A 66 -1.24 7.20 20.19
C VAL A 66 -0.44 7.57 18.95
N THR A 67 0.80 7.11 18.88
CA THR A 67 1.56 7.15 17.64
C THR A 67 0.97 6.14 16.66
N LYS A 68 0.59 6.62 15.47
CA LYS A 68 0.04 5.79 14.39
C LYS A 68 1.12 5.55 13.36
N VAL A 69 1.29 4.28 12.97
CA VAL A 69 2.33 3.86 12.04
C VAL A 69 1.70 3.11 10.88
N LEU A 70 2.00 3.55 9.66
CA LEU A 70 1.68 2.85 8.42
C LEU A 70 2.99 2.33 7.81
N LEU A 71 3.06 1.02 7.58
CA LEU A 71 4.17 0.39 6.88
C LEU A 71 3.68 -0.09 5.52
N LEU A 72 4.23 0.48 4.44
CA LEU A 72 3.96 0.06 3.07
C LEU A 72 5.09 -0.84 2.57
N MET A 73 4.74 -1.97 1.98
CA MET A 73 5.69 -2.90 1.36
C MET A 73 5.24 -3.26 -0.05
N THR A 74 6.16 -3.26 -1.01
CA THR A 74 5.87 -3.59 -2.42
C THR A 74 7.13 -3.98 -3.17
N ASP A 75 6.99 -4.68 -4.27
CA ASP A 75 8.07 -5.13 -5.16
C ASP A 75 8.00 -4.50 -6.56
N GLY A 76 7.04 -3.60 -6.81
CA GLY A 76 6.77 -3.11 -8.15
C GLY A 76 6.19 -1.70 -8.18
N GLU A 77 6.03 -1.20 -9.40
CA GLU A 77 5.45 0.12 -9.66
C GLU A 77 3.92 0.06 -9.64
N ASN A 78 3.25 1.15 -9.26
CA ASN A 78 1.79 1.21 -9.40
C ASN A 78 1.40 1.07 -10.88
N GLN A 79 0.54 0.11 -11.21
CA GLN A 79 0.16 -0.17 -12.59
C GLN A 79 -1.18 -0.87 -12.69
N MET A 80 -1.85 -0.65 -13.81
CA MET A 80 -2.93 -1.51 -14.29
C MET A 80 -2.36 -2.46 -15.33
N LEU A 81 -2.79 -3.72 -15.32
CA LEU A 81 -2.38 -4.69 -16.33
C LEU A 81 -3.39 -4.75 -17.48
N ALA A 82 -2.88 -4.99 -18.69
CA ALA A 82 -3.71 -5.18 -19.88
C ALA A 82 -4.44 -6.53 -19.82
N ASN A 83 -5.65 -6.57 -20.37
CA ASN A 83 -6.27 -7.83 -20.80
C ASN A 83 -6.16 -7.98 -22.34
N ASP A 84 -6.52 -6.92 -23.07
CA ASP A 84 -6.33 -6.72 -24.50
C ASP A 84 -6.22 -5.22 -24.75
N VAL A 85 -5.03 -4.73 -25.10
CA VAL A 85 -4.75 -3.29 -25.26
C VAL A 85 -5.59 -2.61 -26.35
N ASN A 86 -6.11 -3.37 -27.32
CA ASN A 86 -6.99 -2.87 -28.37
C ASN A 86 -8.47 -3.17 -28.09
N GLY A 87 -8.74 -3.98 -27.08
CA GLY A 87 -10.06 -4.47 -26.71
C GLY A 87 -10.97 -3.40 -26.09
N PRO A 88 -12.24 -3.77 -25.84
CA PRO A 88 -13.29 -2.87 -25.39
C PRO A 88 -13.14 -2.39 -23.94
N THR A 89 -12.27 -3.00 -23.13
CA THR A 89 -11.96 -2.56 -21.75
C THR A 89 -10.50 -2.14 -21.53
N LYS A 90 -9.59 -2.55 -22.42
CA LYS A 90 -8.11 -2.35 -22.39
C LYS A 90 -7.38 -3.02 -21.24
N SER A 91 -7.88 -2.91 -20.03
CA SER A 91 -7.27 -3.42 -18.82
C SER A 91 -8.07 -4.54 -18.19
N GLN A 92 -7.43 -5.25 -17.28
CA GLN A 92 -8.10 -6.02 -16.25
C GLN A 92 -8.94 -5.08 -15.35
N TYR A 93 -9.96 -5.61 -14.69
CA TYR A 93 -10.81 -4.82 -13.79
C TYR A 93 -10.07 -4.52 -12.48
N THR A 94 -10.27 -3.33 -11.93
CA THR A 94 -9.54 -2.86 -10.74
C THR A 94 -10.44 -2.09 -9.78
N ALA A 95 -9.89 -1.58 -8.68
CA ALA A 95 -10.61 -0.66 -7.78
C ALA A 95 -11.11 0.62 -8.47
N TYR A 96 -10.51 0.98 -9.62
CA TYR A 96 -10.93 2.08 -10.47
C TYR A 96 -11.66 1.60 -11.73
N GLY A 97 -12.16 0.37 -11.71
CA GLY A 97 -12.76 -0.35 -12.84
C GLY A 97 -11.80 -0.56 -14.01
N TYR A 98 -12.32 -0.50 -15.24
CA TYR A 98 -11.53 -0.66 -16.45
C TYR A 98 -10.89 0.66 -16.89
N LEU A 99 -9.77 0.59 -17.61
CA LEU A 99 -9.07 1.76 -18.13
C LEU A 99 -9.95 2.61 -19.07
N ARG A 100 -10.88 1.98 -19.80
CA ARG A 100 -11.85 2.67 -20.67
C ARG A 100 -13.04 3.28 -19.94
N ASP A 101 -13.19 3.09 -18.63
CA ASP A 101 -14.32 3.65 -17.86
C ASP A 101 -14.22 5.20 -17.69
N GLY A 102 -13.21 5.85 -18.26
CA GLY A 102 -13.07 7.31 -18.22
C GLY A 102 -12.71 7.88 -16.85
N ARG A 103 -12.25 7.05 -15.91
CA ARG A 103 -11.84 7.48 -14.55
C ARG A 103 -10.44 8.09 -14.49
N PHE A 104 -9.69 8.03 -15.59
CA PHE A 104 -8.38 8.64 -15.77
C PHE A 104 -8.42 9.63 -16.93
N LYS A 105 -7.47 10.57 -16.96
CA LYS A 105 -7.41 11.63 -17.99
C LYS A 105 -7.34 11.07 -19.41
N LYS A 106 -6.66 9.94 -19.59
CA LYS A 106 -6.57 9.19 -20.84
C LYS A 106 -6.67 7.70 -20.56
N ASP A 107 -7.15 6.95 -21.53
CA ASP A 107 -7.30 5.49 -21.48
C ASP A 107 -6.01 4.77 -21.93
N TRP A 108 -4.87 5.20 -21.37
CA TRP A 108 -3.55 4.66 -21.64
C TRP A 108 -2.77 4.33 -20.35
N PHE A 109 -2.02 3.24 -20.36
CA PHE A 109 -1.41 2.66 -19.15
C PHE A 109 -0.41 3.59 -18.46
N SER A 110 0.40 4.36 -19.20
CA SER A 110 1.34 5.31 -18.59
C SER A 110 0.63 6.44 -17.86
N GLU A 111 -0.52 6.89 -18.37
CA GLU A 111 -1.34 7.95 -17.77
C GLU A 111 -2.08 7.43 -16.54
N ALA A 112 -2.56 6.18 -16.60
CA ALA A 112 -3.10 5.49 -15.43
C ALA A 112 -2.03 5.35 -14.33
N ARG A 113 -0.79 4.95 -14.67
CA ARG A 113 0.32 4.87 -13.71
C ARG A 113 0.62 6.21 -13.04
N ILE A 114 0.69 7.30 -13.80
CA ILE A 114 0.85 8.65 -13.25
C ILE A 114 -0.27 8.95 -12.25
N ALA A 115 -1.53 8.72 -12.64
CA ALA A 115 -2.66 8.98 -11.76
C ALA A 115 -2.69 8.08 -10.51
N LEU A 116 -2.22 6.83 -10.59
CA LEU A 116 -2.09 5.95 -9.43
C LEU A 116 -0.97 6.42 -8.49
N ASN A 117 0.16 6.87 -9.03
CA ASN A 117 1.26 7.45 -8.26
C ASN A 117 0.81 8.74 -7.56
N ASP A 118 0.11 9.63 -8.26
CA ASP A 118 -0.44 10.86 -7.67
C ASP A 118 -1.40 10.54 -6.51
N LYS A 119 -2.28 9.55 -6.70
CA LYS A 119 -3.19 9.08 -5.63
C LYS A 119 -2.44 8.50 -4.43
N LEU A 120 -1.36 7.73 -4.65
CA LEU A 120 -0.52 7.25 -3.56
C LEU A 120 0.06 8.43 -2.77
N LEU A 121 0.68 9.38 -3.48
CA LEU A 121 1.28 10.55 -2.85
C LEU A 121 0.26 11.41 -2.10
N ASP A 122 -0.95 11.57 -2.62
CA ASP A 122 -2.04 12.26 -1.94
C ASP A 122 -2.44 11.56 -0.64
N VAL A 123 -2.55 10.22 -0.65
CA VAL A 123 -2.81 9.43 0.56
C VAL A 123 -1.69 9.63 1.57
N CYS A 124 -0.43 9.49 1.17
CA CYS A 124 0.70 9.65 2.08
C CYS A 124 0.79 11.07 2.63
N LYS A 125 0.56 12.09 1.80
CA LYS A 125 0.51 13.50 2.21
C LYS A 125 -0.59 13.74 3.24
N ASN A 126 -1.78 13.22 3.03
CA ASN A 126 -2.91 13.43 3.94
C ASN A 126 -2.74 12.63 5.24
N ALA A 127 -2.23 11.40 5.18
CA ALA A 127 -1.91 10.63 6.38
C ALA A 127 -0.83 11.32 7.23
N LYS A 128 0.22 11.88 6.61
CA LYS A 128 1.25 12.64 7.32
C LYS A 128 0.73 13.91 8.00
N LYS A 129 -0.31 14.55 7.45
CA LYS A 129 -0.97 15.70 8.08
C LYS A 129 -1.74 15.33 9.36
N GLU A 130 -2.17 14.08 9.50
CA GLU A 130 -2.79 13.53 10.71
C GLU A 130 -1.76 12.86 11.63
N ASP A 131 -0.48 13.25 11.53
CA ASP A 131 0.66 12.73 12.30
C ASP A 131 0.85 11.20 12.20
N VAL A 132 0.45 10.59 11.09
CA VAL A 132 0.76 9.19 10.80
C VAL A 132 2.21 9.08 10.32
N VAL A 133 3.00 8.25 11.00
CA VAL A 133 4.37 7.91 10.60
C VAL A 133 4.32 6.84 9.51
N ILE A 134 4.90 7.12 8.35
CA ILE A 134 4.90 6.24 7.19
C ILE A 134 6.32 5.72 6.95
N TYR A 135 6.45 4.39 7.02
CA TYR A 135 7.60 3.64 6.55
C TYR A 135 7.29 3.00 5.20
N VAL A 136 8.29 2.91 4.34
CA VAL A 136 8.16 2.26 3.04
C VAL A 136 9.29 1.27 2.84
N VAL A 137 8.98 0.08 2.35
CA VAL A 137 9.94 -0.97 1.99
C VAL A 137 9.67 -1.40 0.55
N THR A 138 10.64 -1.21 -0.35
CA THR A 138 10.55 -1.70 -1.73
C THR A 138 11.53 -2.84 -1.95
N PHE A 139 11.09 -3.95 -2.55
CA PHE A 139 11.92 -5.13 -2.79
C PHE A 139 12.22 -5.33 -4.27
N GLY A 140 13.49 -5.37 -4.68
CA GLY A 140 13.89 -5.65 -6.06
C GLY A 140 13.49 -4.58 -7.09
N LEU A 141 13.02 -3.42 -6.64
CA LEU A 141 12.57 -2.33 -7.49
C LEU A 141 13.76 -1.46 -7.88
N ASN A 142 14.17 -1.42 -9.14
CA ASN A 142 15.35 -0.65 -9.61
C ASN A 142 15.04 0.66 -10.35
N ASP A 143 13.76 0.91 -10.69
CA ASP A 143 13.36 2.12 -11.38
C ASP A 143 13.53 3.37 -10.47
N PRO A 144 14.39 4.34 -10.82
CA PRO A 144 14.71 5.46 -9.95
C PRO A 144 13.52 6.42 -9.76
N ASP A 145 12.68 6.59 -10.78
CA ASP A 145 11.51 7.45 -10.68
C ASP A 145 10.47 6.86 -9.73
N THR A 146 10.26 5.54 -9.78
CA THR A 146 9.37 4.83 -8.86
C THR A 146 9.92 4.83 -7.43
N ARG A 147 11.23 4.60 -7.23
CA ARG A 147 11.86 4.74 -5.90
C ARG A 147 11.60 6.13 -5.32
N LYS A 148 11.72 7.19 -6.13
CA LYS A 148 11.43 8.57 -5.72
C LYS A 148 9.97 8.79 -5.31
N ILE A 149 9.00 8.10 -5.92
CA ILE A 149 7.60 8.13 -5.46
C ILE A 149 7.49 7.57 -4.04
N TYR A 150 8.14 6.44 -3.77
CA TYR A 150 8.14 5.80 -2.45
C TYR A 150 8.90 6.61 -1.39
N ASP A 151 10.04 7.22 -1.74
CA ASP A 151 10.76 8.17 -0.90
C ASP A 151 9.86 9.34 -0.47
N ASN A 152 9.11 9.91 -1.41
CA ASN A 152 8.21 11.04 -1.14
C ASN A 152 6.98 10.63 -0.32
N CYS A 153 6.59 9.36 -0.37
CA CYS A 153 5.50 8.83 0.44
C CYS A 153 5.93 8.67 1.92
N ALA A 154 7.14 8.17 2.19
CA ALA A 154 7.65 8.02 3.55
C ALA A 154 7.63 9.34 4.35
N THR A 155 7.56 9.25 5.68
CA THR A 155 7.59 10.45 6.55
C THR A 155 8.95 11.12 6.51
N GLU A 156 10.01 10.33 6.50
CA GLU A 156 11.39 10.78 6.30
C GLU A 156 12.05 9.92 5.23
N LYS A 157 13.07 10.47 4.55
CA LYS A 157 13.86 9.69 3.58
C LYS A 157 14.52 8.46 4.21
N SER A 158 14.93 8.56 5.47
CA SER A 158 15.49 7.47 6.28
C SER A 158 14.49 6.33 6.54
N TYR A 159 13.19 6.56 6.34
CA TYR A 159 12.11 5.60 6.54
C TYR A 159 11.71 4.88 5.25
N ALA A 160 12.35 5.22 4.12
CA ALA A 160 12.26 4.49 2.86
C ALA A 160 13.45 3.52 2.74
N TYR A 161 13.13 2.23 2.71
CA TYR A 161 14.10 1.14 2.58
C TYR A 161 13.96 0.51 1.20
N HIS A 162 14.95 0.73 0.33
CA HIS A 162 15.07 0.05 -0.95
C HIS A 162 16.04 -1.12 -0.79
N ILE A 163 15.55 -2.34 -1.00
CA ILE A 163 16.28 -3.58 -0.70
C ILE A 163 16.14 -4.57 -1.86
N ASP A 164 17.10 -5.47 -2.01
CA ASP A 164 17.12 -6.44 -3.10
C ASP A 164 17.19 -7.89 -2.61
N THR A 165 17.41 -8.11 -1.32
CA THR A 165 17.59 -9.45 -0.73
C THR A 165 16.73 -9.71 0.50
N ALA A 166 16.44 -10.98 0.78
CA ALA A 166 15.69 -11.39 1.97
C ALA A 166 16.42 -11.04 3.30
N SER A 167 17.76 -11.01 3.28
CA SER A 167 18.56 -10.62 4.45
C SER A 167 18.38 -9.13 4.77
N GLU A 168 18.38 -8.29 3.74
CA GLU A 168 18.11 -6.86 3.86
C GLU A 168 16.67 -6.60 4.29
N LEU A 169 15.70 -7.37 3.78
CA LEU A 169 14.31 -7.34 4.24
C LEU A 169 14.22 -7.57 5.75
N SER A 170 14.82 -8.66 6.25
CA SER A 170 14.86 -8.95 7.68
C SER A 170 15.50 -7.81 8.48
N SER A 171 16.58 -7.22 7.95
CA SER A 171 17.29 -6.12 8.59
C SER A 171 16.47 -4.83 8.64
N ALA A 172 15.76 -4.49 7.57
CA ALA A 172 14.87 -3.33 7.50
C ALA A 172 13.73 -3.45 8.51
N PHE A 173 13.04 -4.59 8.58
CA PHE A 173 11.97 -4.81 9.56
C PHE A 173 12.47 -4.74 11.02
N LYS A 174 13.68 -5.25 11.30
CA LYS A 174 14.30 -5.10 12.62
C LYS A 174 14.60 -3.63 12.96
N ALA A 175 15.08 -2.86 12.00
CA ALA A 175 15.34 -1.43 12.18
C ALA A 175 14.04 -0.65 12.45
N ILE A 176 12.99 -0.91 11.66
CA ILE A 176 11.66 -0.32 11.83
C ILE A 176 11.10 -0.68 13.22
N ALA A 177 11.17 -1.94 13.63
CA ALA A 177 10.68 -2.38 14.94
C ALA A 177 11.37 -1.65 16.11
N ARG A 178 12.69 -1.39 16.01
CA ARG A 178 13.43 -0.60 17.01
C ARG A 178 12.96 0.85 17.02
N SER A 179 12.86 1.48 15.85
CA SER A 179 12.39 2.87 15.72
C SER A 179 10.98 3.05 16.30
N VAL A 180 10.06 2.12 16.00
CA VAL A 180 8.70 2.13 16.55
C VAL A 180 8.70 1.91 18.08
N ALA A 181 9.59 1.06 18.60
CA ALA A 181 9.73 0.87 20.04
C ALA A 181 10.25 2.12 20.76
N GLU A 182 11.24 2.81 20.19
CA GLU A 182 11.75 4.08 20.73
C GLU A 182 10.66 5.17 20.73
N LEU A 183 9.88 5.28 19.65
CA LEU A 183 8.71 6.17 19.58
C LEU A 183 7.66 5.89 20.65
N ARG A 184 7.54 4.63 21.08
CA ARG A 184 6.63 4.22 22.16
C ARG A 184 7.17 4.60 23.54
N LEU A 185 8.49 4.63 23.73
CA LEU A 185 9.13 4.94 25.01
C LEU A 185 9.34 6.43 25.24
N ALA A 186 9.42 7.23 24.17
CA ALA A 186 9.64 8.68 24.23
C ALA A 186 8.38 9.50 24.56
N LYS A 187 7.21 8.86 24.65
CA LYS A 187 5.93 9.45 25.08
C LYS A 187 5.53 8.86 26.43
#